data_AF-A0A6M5JBZ1-F1
#
_entry.id   AF-A0A6M5JBZ1-F1
#
_cell.length_a   1.000
_cell.length_b   1.000
_cell.length_c   1.000
_cell.angle_alpha   90.00
_cell.angle_beta   90.00
_cell.angle_gamma   90.00
#
_symmetry.space_group_name_H-M   'P 1'
#
loop_
_entity.id
_entity.type
_entity.pdbx_description
1 polymer ?
#
loop_
_entity_poly.entity_id
_entity_poly.type
_entity_poly.pdbx_seq_one_letter_code
_entity_poly.pdbx_strand_id
1 'polypeptide(L)'
;MAAMVVPHANSRVRAVATVDHLPESNPPNSSGTILTKAADALAGKPDAFDAMMSEIGATEGWTCNLMLAVSIMHETAALPTPIAGEVILSDKSGWMEMAQREPVGIILGIES
;
A
#
# COMPACT_ATOMS: atom_id res chain seq x y z
N MET A 1 19.78 10.22 -16.67
CA MET A 1 18.48 9.57 -16.40
C MET A 1 17.50 9.99 -17.49
N ALA A 2 16.81 9.07 -18.16
CA ALA A 2 15.83 9.43 -19.20
C ALA A 2 14.48 9.80 -18.57
N ALA A 3 13.86 10.89 -19.02
CA ALA A 3 12.56 11.32 -18.51
C ALA A 3 11.44 10.33 -18.91
N MET A 4 10.51 10.06 -17.98
CA MET A 4 9.34 9.25 -18.26
C MET A 4 8.36 10.04 -19.14
N VAL A 5 7.93 9.47 -20.27
CA VAL A 5 6.94 10.06 -21.17
C VAL A 5 5.59 9.35 -21.04
N VAL A 6 4.53 9.99 -21.53
CA VAL A 6 3.14 9.48 -21.44
C VAL A 6 2.98 8.01 -21.87
N PRO A 7 3.61 7.52 -22.97
CA PRO A 7 3.56 6.11 -23.33
C PRO A 7 4.07 5.16 -22.23
N HIS A 8 5.15 5.53 -21.53
CA HIS A 8 5.67 4.75 -20.39
C HIS A 8 4.65 4.72 -19.24
N ALA A 9 4.03 5.85 -18.91
CA ALA A 9 3.00 5.92 -17.87
C ALA A 9 1.80 5.03 -18.21
N ASN A 10 1.29 5.15 -19.43
CA ASN A 10 0.18 4.36 -19.93
C ASN A 10 0.47 2.85 -19.89
N SER A 11 1.71 2.43 -20.22
CA SER A 11 2.10 1.02 -20.12
C SER A 11 2.10 0.50 -18.67
N ARG A 12 2.51 1.32 -17.69
CA ARG A 12 2.52 0.94 -16.27
C ARG A 12 1.10 0.83 -15.71
N VAL A 13 0.22 1.78 -16.04
CA VAL A 13 -1.20 1.71 -15.64
C VAL A 13 -1.86 0.44 -16.19
N ARG A 14 -1.61 0.10 -17.46
CA ARG A 14 -2.12 -1.13 -18.07
C ARG A 14 -1.58 -2.38 -17.39
N ALA A 15 -0.29 -2.40 -17.06
CA ALA A 15 0.31 -3.53 -16.34
C ALA A 15 -0.33 -3.72 -14.95
N VAL A 16 -0.52 -2.65 -14.19
CA VAL A 16 -1.18 -2.70 -12.86
C VAL A 16 -2.65 -3.13 -12.98
N ALA A 17 -3.35 -2.69 -14.03
CA ALA A 17 -4.74 -3.11 -14.27
C ALA A 17 -4.90 -4.60 -14.59
N THR A 18 -3.83 -5.29 -14.99
CA THR A 18 -3.86 -6.74 -15.28
C THR A 18 -3.49 -7.61 -14.09
N VAL A 19 -3.12 -7.04 -12.93
CA VAL A 19 -2.63 -7.88 -11.83
C VAL A 19 -3.77 -8.46 -11.00
N ASP A 20 -3.79 -9.79 -10.94
CA ASP A 20 -4.77 -10.65 -10.28
C ASP A 20 -4.70 -10.63 -8.74
N HIS A 21 -4.16 -9.57 -8.15
CA HIS A 21 -4.13 -9.35 -6.70
C HIS A 21 -4.98 -8.16 -6.29
N LEU A 22 -5.92 -7.73 -7.15
CA LEU A 22 -6.96 -6.80 -6.72
C LEU A 22 -7.60 -7.36 -5.44
N PRO A 23 -7.80 -6.55 -4.38
CA PRO A 23 -8.05 -7.09 -3.04
C PRO A 23 -9.30 -7.96 -2.93
N GLU A 24 -10.19 -7.89 -3.92
CA GLU A 24 -11.35 -8.78 -4.12
C GLU A 24 -10.97 -10.27 -4.26
N SER A 25 -9.79 -10.57 -4.80
CA SER A 25 -9.29 -11.94 -5.07
C SER A 25 -8.36 -12.48 -3.97
N ASN A 26 -7.87 -11.61 -3.07
CA ASN A 26 -6.85 -11.98 -2.09
C ASN A 26 -7.47 -12.08 -0.68
N PRO A 27 -7.28 -13.17 0.06
CA PRO A 27 -7.75 -13.27 1.44
C PRO A 27 -7.21 -12.12 2.29
N PRO A 28 -7.99 -11.56 3.24
CA PRO A 28 -7.54 -10.44 4.08
C PRO A 28 -6.19 -10.69 4.78
N ASN A 29 -5.92 -11.93 5.20
CA ASN A 29 -4.66 -12.34 5.84
C ASN A 29 -3.44 -12.33 4.90
N SER A 30 -3.66 -12.42 3.59
CA SER A 30 -2.58 -12.39 2.59
C SER A 30 -1.97 -10.99 2.45
N SER A 31 -2.76 -9.94 2.67
CA SER A 31 -2.29 -8.54 2.61
C SER A 31 -1.25 -8.21 3.68
N GLY A 32 -1.48 -8.65 4.92
CA GLY A 32 -0.50 -8.49 6.01
C GLY A 32 0.80 -9.23 5.73
N THR A 33 0.72 -10.44 5.16
CA THR A 33 1.91 -11.21 4.77
C THR A 33 2.75 -10.51 3.69
N ILE A 34 2.10 -9.86 2.72
CA ILE A 34 2.78 -9.09 1.66
C ILE A 34 3.50 -7.88 2.26
N LEU A 35 2.83 -7.13 3.15
CA LEU A 35 3.42 -5.97 3.80
C LEU A 35 4.63 -6.34 4.68
N THR A 36 4.54 -7.43 5.45
CA THR A 36 5.68 -7.93 6.24
C THR A 36 6.88 -8.27 5.34
N LYS A 37 6.65 -8.97 4.23
CA LYS A 37 7.73 -9.29 3.28
C LYS A 37 8.34 -8.04 2.64
N ALA A 38 7.53 -7.02 2.36
CA ALA A 38 8.00 -5.75 1.82
C ALA A 38 8.86 -4.99 2.85
N ALA A 39 8.45 -4.99 4.12
CA ALA A 39 9.21 -4.41 5.23
C ALA A 39 10.57 -5.10 5.41
N ASP A 40 10.60 -6.43 5.42
CA ASP A 40 11.83 -7.22 5.51
C ASP A 40 12.78 -6.93 4.33
N ALA A 41 12.21 -6.83 3.11
CA ALA A 41 12.99 -6.50 1.91
C ALA A 41 13.54 -5.06 1.94
N LEU A 42 12.82 -4.12 2.55
CA LEU A 42 13.30 -2.75 2.72
C LEU A 42 14.39 -2.65 3.79
N ALA A 43 14.22 -3.36 4.92
CA ALA A 43 15.22 -3.44 5.98
C ALA A 43 16.52 -4.12 5.50
N GLY A 44 16.41 -5.07 4.57
CA GLY A 44 17.54 -5.76 3.95
C GLY A 44 18.31 -4.96 2.89
N LYS A 45 18.01 -3.67 2.67
CA LYS A 45 18.67 -2.80 1.68
C LYS A 45 19.63 -1.81 2.34
N PRO A 46 20.89 -2.20 2.60
CA PRO A 46 21.87 -1.31 3.22
C PRO A 46 22.23 -0.11 2.32
N ASP A 47 22.08 -0.24 1.01
CA ASP A 47 22.34 0.80 0.00
C ASP A 47 21.28 1.91 -0.02
N ALA A 48 20.11 1.70 0.60
CA ALA A 48 19.07 2.72 0.69
C ALA A 48 19.53 3.98 1.45
N PHE A 49 20.40 3.81 2.45
CA PHE A 49 21.01 4.91 3.19
C PHE A 49 21.88 5.78 2.28
N ASP A 50 22.75 5.15 1.49
CA ASP A 50 23.64 5.84 0.56
C ASP A 50 22.86 6.56 -0.53
N ALA A 51 21.77 5.96 -1.03
CA ALA A 51 20.87 6.60 -1.98
C ALA A 51 20.23 7.87 -1.39
N MET A 52 19.69 7.81 -0.17
CA MET A 52 19.09 8.98 0.48
C MET A 52 20.09 10.13 0.69
N MET A 53 21.32 9.81 1.13
CA MET A 53 22.35 10.83 1.32
C MET A 53 22.81 11.43 -0.01
N SER A 54 22.99 10.61 -1.04
CA SER A 54 23.53 11.05 -2.34
C SER A 54 22.51 11.77 -3.23
N GLU A 55 21.23 11.40 -3.17
CA GLU A 55 20.20 11.96 -4.06
C GLU A 55 19.62 13.28 -3.54
N ILE A 56 19.35 13.37 -2.23
CA ILE A 56 18.67 14.52 -1.63
C ILE A 56 19.50 15.25 -0.56
N GLY A 57 20.73 14.82 -0.32
CA GLY A 57 21.60 15.42 0.70
C GLY A 57 21.12 15.14 2.13
N ALA A 58 20.44 14.01 2.37
CA ALA A 58 20.03 13.62 3.71
C ALA A 58 21.25 13.47 4.63
N THR A 59 21.14 13.89 5.89
CA THR A 59 22.17 13.60 6.90
C THR A 59 21.99 12.18 7.43
N GLU A 60 23.05 11.60 7.99
CA GLU A 60 23.00 10.25 8.58
C GLU A 60 21.84 10.11 9.59
N GLY A 61 21.61 11.11 10.45
CA GLY A 61 20.48 11.09 11.39
C GLY A 61 19.09 11.16 10.73
N TRP A 62 18.98 11.74 9.53
CA TRP A 62 17.72 11.85 8.77
C TRP A 62 17.32 10.53 8.09
N THR A 63 18.27 9.60 7.96
CA THR A 63 18.01 8.28 7.40
C THR A 63 17.15 7.38 8.31
N CYS A 64 16.84 7.85 9.53
CA CYS A 64 15.85 7.23 10.41
C CYS A 64 14.47 7.04 9.75
N ASN A 65 14.15 7.82 8.71
CA ASN A 65 12.95 7.67 7.91
C ASN A 65 12.84 6.28 7.25
N LEU A 66 13.96 5.61 6.96
CA LEU A 66 13.95 4.24 6.46
C LEU A 66 13.39 3.29 7.51
N MET A 67 13.88 3.39 8.75
CA MET A 67 13.39 2.57 9.86
C MET A 67 11.94 2.92 10.23
N LEU A 68 11.54 4.19 10.12
CA LEU A 68 10.15 4.60 10.29
C LEU A 68 9.24 3.94 9.24
N ALA A 69 9.64 3.93 7.97
CA ALA A 69 8.87 3.29 6.90
C ALA A 69 8.70 1.78 7.14
N VAL A 70 9.77 1.08 7.56
CA VAL A 70 9.74 -0.34 7.95
C VAL A 70 8.74 -0.57 9.08
N SER A 71 8.77 0.26 10.14
CA SER A 71 7.84 0.16 11.26
C SER A 71 6.38 0.38 10.84
N ILE A 72 6.11 1.39 10.00
CA ILE A 72 4.75 1.64 9.49
C ILE A 72 4.21 0.44 8.70
N MET A 73 5.04 -0.23 7.90
CA MET A 73 4.62 -1.42 7.16
C MET A 73 4.28 -2.59 8.09
N HIS A 74 5.09 -2.83 9.13
CA HIS A 74 4.80 -3.88 10.12
C HIS A 74 3.56 -3.56 10.96
N GLU A 75 3.40 -2.30 11.40
CA GLU A 75 2.21 -1.86 12.13
C GLU A 75 0.96 -2.06 11.28
N THR A 76 0.99 -1.64 10.01
CA THR A 76 -0.12 -1.81 9.07
C THR A 76 -0.41 -3.29 8.81
N ALA A 77 0.62 -4.13 8.70
CA ALA A 77 0.46 -5.57 8.52
C ALA A 77 -0.19 -6.27 9.73
N ALA A 78 0.03 -5.74 10.93
CA ALA A 78 -0.52 -6.25 12.17
C ALA A 78 -1.94 -5.74 12.48
N LEU A 79 -2.42 -4.71 11.78
CA LEU A 79 -3.77 -4.21 11.97
C LEU A 79 -4.78 -5.31 11.59
N PRO A 80 -5.75 -5.62 12.46
CA PRO A 80 -6.88 -6.46 12.06
C PRO A 80 -7.60 -5.72 10.93
N THR A 81 -7.92 -6.42 9.83
CA THR A 81 -8.48 -5.81 8.63
C THR A 81 -9.68 -4.92 8.98
N PRO A 82 -9.52 -3.58 8.99
CA PRO A 82 -10.53 -2.68 9.56
C PRO A 82 -11.70 -2.44 8.61
N ILE A 83 -11.74 -3.16 7.49
CA ILE A 83 -12.68 -2.97 6.39
C ILE A 83 -13.87 -3.89 6.62
N ALA A 84 -14.57 -3.68 7.74
CA ALA A 84 -15.88 -4.27 7.95
C ALA A 84 -16.95 -3.35 7.37
N GLY A 85 -17.98 -3.94 6.75
CA GLY A 85 -19.23 -3.24 6.53
C GLY A 85 -20.00 -3.04 7.84
N GLU A 86 -21.11 -2.33 7.77
CA GLU A 86 -22.02 -2.11 8.90
C GLU A 86 -23.43 -2.62 8.54
N VAL A 87 -24.09 -3.28 9.47
CA VAL A 87 -25.52 -3.61 9.35
C VAL A 87 -26.31 -2.49 10.00
N ILE A 88 -27.22 -1.90 9.23
CA ILE A 88 -28.00 -0.73 9.64
C ILE A 88 -29.40 -1.21 10.08
N LEU A 89 -29.94 -0.59 11.13
CA LEU A 89 -31.31 -0.86 11.58
C LEU A 89 -32.31 -0.38 10.52
N SER A 90 -33.09 -1.32 9.99
CA SER A 90 -34.14 -1.04 9.00
C SER A 90 -35.47 -0.68 9.68
N ASP A 91 -36.07 0.43 9.27
CA ASP A 91 -37.45 0.81 9.65
C ASP A 91 -38.52 0.04 8.86
N LYS A 92 -38.12 -0.69 7.81
CA LYS A 92 -39.01 -1.57 7.03
C LYS A 92 -38.96 -2.99 7.57
N SER A 93 -40.13 -3.50 7.93
CA SER A 93 -40.29 -4.89 8.38
C SER A 93 -39.85 -5.88 7.31
N GLY A 94 -39.01 -6.84 7.69
CA GLY A 94 -38.49 -7.89 6.81
C GLY A 94 -37.32 -7.48 5.91
N TRP A 95 -36.78 -6.26 6.06
CA TRP A 95 -35.68 -5.77 5.24
C TRP A 95 -34.37 -5.78 6.03
N MET A 96 -33.28 -6.10 5.34
CA MET A 96 -31.91 -5.98 5.84
C MET A 96 -31.24 -4.82 5.12
N GLU A 97 -30.73 -3.86 5.88
CA GLU A 97 -29.98 -2.72 5.35
C GLU A 97 -28.51 -2.85 5.79
N MET A 98 -27.58 -2.55 4.89
CA MET A 98 -26.15 -2.66 5.16
C MET A 98 -25.34 -1.66 4.34
N ALA A 99 -24.23 -1.19 4.91
CA ALA A 99 -23.20 -0.43 4.24
C ALA A 99 -21.97 -1.32 4.03
N GLN A 100 -21.68 -1.66 2.78
CA GLN A 100 -20.50 -2.46 2.43
C GLN A 100 -19.31 -1.55 2.13
N ARG A 101 -18.11 -1.98 2.52
CA ARG A 101 -16.84 -1.36 2.11
C ARG A 101 -16.15 -2.27 1.13
N GLU A 102 -15.86 -1.75 -0.05
CA GLU A 102 -15.16 -2.47 -1.12
C GLU A 102 -13.89 -1.71 -1.52
N PRO A 103 -12.86 -2.41 -2.01
CA PRO A 103 -11.68 -1.78 -2.57
C PRO A 103 -12.05 -0.84 -3.73
N VAL A 104 -11.43 0.34 -3.80
CA VAL A 104 -11.65 1.31 -4.89
C VAL A 104 -10.89 0.98 -6.18
N GLY A 105 -10.03 -0.05 -6.16
CA GLY A 105 -9.16 -0.43 -7.26
C GLY A 105 -7.78 0.25 -7.20
N ILE A 106 -7.31 0.77 -8.34
CA ILE A 106 -5.96 1.34 -8.50
C ILE A 106 -5.86 2.71 -7.83
N ILE A 107 -4.83 2.91 -7.00
CA ILE A 107 -4.54 4.18 -6.32
C ILE A 107 -3.26 4.80 -6.90
N LEU A 108 -3.30 6.10 -7.21
CA LEU A 108 -2.13 6.90 -7.61
C LEU A 108 -1.59 7.64 -6.39
N GLY A 109 -0.39 7.27 -5.92
CA GLY A 109 0.39 8.05 -4.96
C GLY A 109 1.33 9.02 -5.68
N ILE A 110 1.37 10.26 -5.23
CA ILE A 110 2.30 11.28 -5.73
C ILE A 110 2.98 11.93 -4.52
N GLU A 111 4.28 11.72 -4.39
CA GLU A 111 5.16 12.47 -3.50
C GLU A 111 5.72 13.72 -4.20
N SER A 112 5.84 14.81 -3.44
CA SER A 112 6.34 16.11 -3.91
C SER A 112 7.83 16.29 -3.63
#